data_AF-B4M4H0-F1
#
_entry.id   AF-B4M4H0-F1
#
_cell.length_a   1.000
_cell.length_b   1.000
_cell.length_c   1.000
_cell.angle_alpha   90.00
_cell.angle_beta   90.00
_cell.angle_gamma   90.00
#
_symmetry.space_group_name_H-M   'P 1'
#
loop_
_entity.id
_entity.type
_entity.pdbx_description
1 polymer ?
#
loop_
_entity_poly.entity_id
_entity_poly.type
_entity_poly.pdbx_seq_one_letter_code
_entity_poly.pdbx_strand_id
1 'polypeptide(L)'
;MADHFDHYLKGLVNTLLFLLSRQEFHLHQIKTEENRLKKSISKSSSGHRNLEHITHIRGYKLLLDESNLQLQKQSSKLKKYLDAHPDLTESKLYQQAGNILKDMHV
;
A
#
# COMPACT_ATOMS: atom_id res chain seq x y z
N MET A 1 -1.82 -5.66 31.18
CA MET A 1 -2.56 -6.58 30.27
C MET A 1 -3.10 -5.81 29.07
N ALA A 2 -3.94 -4.77 29.25
CA ALA A 2 -4.45 -3.93 28.15
C ALA A 2 -3.36 -3.26 27.27
N ASP A 3 -2.28 -2.73 27.88
CA ASP A 3 -1.21 -2.04 27.15
C ASP A 3 -0.53 -2.90 26.08
N HIS A 4 -0.37 -4.21 26.31
CA HIS A 4 0.32 -5.08 25.36
C HIS A 4 -0.51 -5.32 24.09
N PHE A 5 -1.83 -5.45 24.23
CA PHE A 5 -2.75 -5.61 23.11
C PHE A 5 -2.84 -4.33 22.27
N ASP A 6 -2.94 -3.16 22.94
CA ASP A 6 -2.95 -1.86 22.26
C ASP A 6 -1.63 -1.58 21.52
N HIS A 7 -0.48 -1.93 22.10
CA HIS A 7 0.82 -1.79 21.42
C HIS A 7 0.94 -2.64 20.17
N TYR A 8 0.46 -3.90 20.22
CA TYR A 8 0.50 -4.78 19.06
C TYR A 8 -0.47 -4.33 17.97
N LEU A 9 -1.70 -3.97 18.34
CA LEU A 9 -2.70 -3.42 17.41
C LEU A 9 -2.16 -2.15 16.73
N LYS A 10 -1.52 -1.27 17.48
CA LYS A 10 -0.89 -0.06 16.95
C LYS A 10 0.20 -0.39 15.94
N GLY A 11 1.02 -1.41 16.21
CA GLY A 11 2.02 -1.91 15.29
C GLY A 11 1.41 -2.41 13.97
N LEU A 12 0.32 -3.18 14.04
CA LEU A 12 -0.40 -3.65 12.86
C LEU A 12 -0.97 -2.50 12.04
N VAL A 13 -1.65 -1.56 12.68
CA VAL A 13 -2.24 -0.38 12.03
C VAL A 13 -1.16 0.47 11.35
N ASN A 14 -0.08 0.79 12.06
CA ASN A 14 1.02 1.59 11.50
C ASN A 14 1.68 0.89 10.30
N THR A 15 1.86 -0.43 10.37
CA THR A 15 2.41 -1.21 9.26
C THR A 15 1.49 -1.16 8.05
N LEU A 16 0.18 -1.27 8.26
CA LEU A 16 -0.82 -1.22 7.20
C LEU A 16 -0.85 0.16 6.53
N LEU A 17 -0.87 1.23 7.32
CA LEU A 17 -0.83 2.62 6.82
C LEU A 17 0.44 2.89 6.00
N PHE A 18 1.60 2.45 6.49
CA PHE A 18 2.85 2.56 5.75
C PHE A 18 2.78 1.88 4.38
N LEU A 19 2.21 0.67 4.33
CA LEU A 19 2.06 -0.07 3.07
C LEU A 19 1.07 0.60 2.11
N LEU A 20 0.00 1.21 2.61
CA LEU A 20 -0.95 1.98 1.79
C LEU A 20 -0.26 3.20 1.17
N SER A 21 0.46 4.00 1.96
CA SER A 21 1.23 5.13 1.44
C SER A 21 2.29 4.69 0.43
N ARG A 22 2.92 3.53 0.64
CA ARG A 22 3.89 2.95 -0.30
C ARG A 22 3.23 2.54 -1.63
N GLN A 23 2.04 1.94 -1.58
CA GLN A 23 1.25 1.59 -2.77
C GLN A 23 0.91 2.85 -3.59
N GLU A 24 0.40 3.90 -2.93
CA GLU A 24 0.11 5.19 -3.56
C GLU A 24 1.35 5.81 -4.20
N PHE A 25 2.49 5.74 -3.52
CA PHE A 25 3.76 6.23 -4.04
C PHE A 25 4.17 5.49 -5.33
N HIS A 26 4.09 4.16 -5.36
CA HIS A 26 4.41 3.39 -6.56
C HIS A 26 3.45 3.69 -7.72
N LEU A 27 2.15 3.87 -7.46
CA LEU A 27 1.18 4.34 -8.46
C LEU A 27 1.56 5.71 -9.03
N HIS A 28 1.99 6.64 -8.16
CA HIS A 28 2.44 7.95 -8.59
C HIS A 28 3.70 7.89 -9.47
N GLN A 29 4.66 7.03 -9.12
CA GLN A 29 5.87 6.80 -9.92
C GLN A 29 5.53 6.24 -11.31
N ILE A 30 4.63 5.25 -11.38
CA ILE A 30 4.16 4.67 -12.64
C ILE A 30 3.53 5.76 -13.52
N LYS A 31 2.57 6.52 -12.98
CA LYS A 31 1.89 7.61 -13.71
C LYS A 31 2.87 8.66 -14.21
N THR A 32 3.89 8.98 -13.41
CA THR A 32 4.92 9.94 -13.77
C THR A 32 5.76 9.44 -14.94
N GLU A 33 6.24 8.19 -14.89
CA GLU A 33 7.01 7.61 -15.99
C GLU A 33 6.18 7.38 -17.25
N GLU A 34 4.91 7.01 -17.13
CA GLU A 34 3.99 6.92 -18.27
C GLU A 34 3.83 8.28 -18.97
N ASN A 35 3.71 9.36 -18.20
CA ASN A 35 3.66 10.72 -18.74
C ASN A 35 4.99 11.14 -19.39
N ARG A 36 6.14 10.74 -18.82
CA ARG A 36 7.47 10.99 -19.40
C ARG A 36 7.65 10.23 -20.72
N LEU A 37 7.26 8.95 -20.76
CA LEU A 37 7.28 8.13 -21.96
C LEU A 37 6.42 8.75 -23.09
N LYS A 38 5.18 9.14 -22.78
CA LYS A 38 4.30 9.83 -23.76
C LYS A 38 4.97 11.07 -24.35
N LYS A 39 5.58 11.92 -23.51
CA LYS A 39 6.32 13.12 -23.95
C LYS A 39 7.58 12.78 -24.76
N SER A 40 8.24 11.68 -24.42
CA SER A 40 9.45 11.22 -25.12
C SER A 40 9.10 10.75 -26.54
N ILE A 41 8.06 9.94 -26.66
CA ILE A 41 7.50 9.48 -27.94
C ILE A 41 7.05 10.68 -28.80
N SER A 42 6.31 11.63 -28.23
CA SER A 42 5.82 12.79 -29.00
C SER A 42 6.94 13.71 -29.50
N LYS A 43 8.11 13.67 -28.87
CA LYS A 43 9.30 14.45 -29.26
C LYS A 43 10.25 13.69 -30.17
N SER A 44 9.87 12.51 -30.66
CA SER A 44 10.72 11.64 -31.48
C SER A 44 12.09 11.36 -30.83
N SER A 45 12.11 11.22 -29.50
CA SER A 45 13.34 10.87 -28.77
C SER A 45 13.87 9.50 -29.23
N SER A 46 15.16 9.24 -29.00
CA SER A 46 15.76 7.95 -29.30
C SER A 46 15.02 6.78 -28.65
N GLY A 47 14.98 5.63 -29.34
CA GLY A 47 14.37 4.41 -28.82
C GLY A 47 14.95 3.97 -27.47
N HIS A 48 16.23 4.27 -27.21
CA HIS A 48 16.89 3.99 -25.93
C HIS A 48 16.18 4.65 -24.74
N ARG A 49 15.82 5.93 -24.86
CA ARG A 49 15.14 6.67 -23.79
C ARG A 49 13.74 6.13 -23.52
N ASN A 50 13.03 5.72 -24.57
CA ASN A 50 11.73 5.06 -24.43
C ASN A 50 11.85 3.72 -23.70
N LEU A 51 12.89 2.94 -24.00
CA LEU A 51 13.17 1.66 -23.32
C LEU A 51 13.50 1.85 -21.83
N GLU A 52 14.24 2.89 -21.46
CA GLU A 52 14.50 3.24 -20.06
C GLU A 52 13.20 3.52 -19.30
N HIS A 53 12.32 4.37 -19.85
CA HIS A 53 11.02 4.66 -19.23
C HIS A 53 10.16 3.39 -19.07
N ILE A 54 10.11 2.53 -20.10
CA ILE A 54 9.39 1.24 -20.03
C ILE A 54 9.98 0.35 -18.93
N THR A 55 11.31 0.32 -18.80
CA THR A 55 12.00 -0.47 -17.77
C THR A 55 11.66 0.03 -16.37
N HIS A 56 11.66 1.34 -16.13
CA HIS A 56 11.24 1.92 -14.86
C HIS A 56 9.77 1.60 -14.54
N ILE A 57 8.86 1.75 -15.51
CA ILE A 57 7.44 1.42 -15.33
C ILE A 57 7.28 -0.04 -14.92
N ARG A 58 7.99 -0.98 -15.57
CA ARG A 58 7.98 -2.40 -15.21
C ARG A 58 8.50 -2.62 -13.79
N GLY A 59 9.61 -1.99 -13.42
CA GLY A 59 10.17 -2.06 -12.07
C GLY A 59 9.18 -1.57 -11.00
N TYR A 60 8.52 -0.43 -11.22
CA TYR A 60 7.54 0.09 -10.28
C TYR A 60 6.27 -0.76 -10.20
N LYS A 61 5.84 -1.39 -11.29
CA LYS A 61 4.72 -2.35 -11.28
C LYS A 61 5.04 -3.57 -10.41
N LEU A 62 6.26 -4.12 -10.51
CA LEU A 62 6.68 -5.23 -9.65
C LEU A 62 6.67 -4.83 -8.16
N LEU A 63 7.17 -3.63 -7.83
CA LEU A 63 7.14 -3.10 -6.46
C LEU A 63 5.72 -2.85 -5.96
N LEU A 64 4.82 -2.40 -6.84
CA LEU A 64 3.40 -2.23 -6.52
C LEU A 64 2.75 -3.59 -6.21
N ASP A 65 3.01 -4.60 -7.04
CA ASP A 65 2.48 -5.95 -6.84
C ASP A 65 2.97 -6.56 -5.52
N GLU A 66 4.26 -6.39 -5.19
CA GLU A 66 4.80 -6.79 -3.88
C GLU A 66 4.10 -6.06 -2.73
N SER A 67 3.89 -4.75 -2.86
CA SER A 67 3.21 -3.95 -1.84
C SER A 67 1.76 -4.39 -1.65
N ASN A 68 1.06 -4.73 -2.74
CA ASN A 68 -0.30 -5.28 -2.71
C ASN A 68 -0.34 -6.62 -1.97
N LEU A 69 0.60 -7.53 -2.24
CA LEU A 69 0.69 -8.81 -1.54
C LEU A 69 0.97 -8.62 -0.04
N GLN A 70 1.82 -7.67 0.33
CA GLN A 70 2.08 -7.33 1.73
C GLN A 70 0.85 -6.72 2.40
N LEU A 71 0.12 -5.83 1.72
CA LEU A 71 -1.16 -5.27 2.18
C LEU A 71 -2.20 -6.35 2.44
N GLN A 72 -2.36 -7.32 1.54
CA GLN A 72 -3.30 -8.44 1.72
C GLN A 72 -2.94 -9.30 2.94
N LYS A 73 -1.64 -9.57 3.14
CA LYS A 73 -1.17 -10.31 4.32
C LYS A 73 -1.43 -9.55 5.61
N GLN A 74 -1.13 -8.26 5.64
CA GLN A 74 -1.29 -7.45 6.85
C GLN A 74 -2.75 -7.14 7.17
N SER A 75 -3.58 -6.87 6.17
CA SER A 75 -5.04 -6.72 6.37
C SER A 75 -5.66 -7.99 6.92
N SER A 76 -5.29 -9.16 6.38
CA SER A 76 -5.72 -10.47 6.90
C SER A 76 -5.28 -10.69 8.36
N LYS A 77 -4.05 -10.27 8.69
CA LYS A 77 -3.50 -10.36 10.05
C LYS A 77 -4.23 -9.44 11.03
N LEU A 78 -4.49 -8.20 10.62
CA LEU A 78 -5.25 -7.22 11.39
C LEU A 78 -6.68 -7.70 11.64
N LYS A 79 -7.36 -8.18 10.59
CA LYS A 79 -8.72 -8.73 10.70
C LYS A 79 -8.78 -9.87 11.73
N LYS A 80 -7.90 -10.87 11.60
CA LYS A 80 -7.82 -12.00 12.56
C LYS A 80 -7.56 -11.53 13.99
N TYR A 81 -6.77 -10.48 14.16
CA TYR A 81 -6.49 -9.92 15.48
C TYR A 81 -7.73 -9.24 16.07
N LEU A 82 -8.45 -8.44 15.29
CA LEU A 82 -9.70 -7.79 15.72
C LEU A 82 -10.80 -8.82 16.03
N ASP A 83 -10.91 -9.88 15.23
CA ASP A 83 -11.88 -10.96 15.43
C ASP A 83 -11.59 -11.75 16.73
N ALA A 84 -10.32 -11.87 17.12
CA ALA A 84 -9.90 -12.59 18.33
C ALA A 84 -10.01 -11.75 19.62
N HIS A 85 -10.17 -10.42 19.52
CA HIS A 85 -10.22 -9.51 20.66
C HIS A 85 -11.44 -8.57 20.56
N PRO A 86 -12.67 -9.12 20.60
CA PRO A 86 -13.91 -8.32 20.54
C PRO A 86 -14.11 -7.46 21.80
N ASP A 87 -13.40 -7.74 22.88
CA ASP A 87 -13.37 -6.95 24.11
C ASP A 87 -12.76 -5.55 23.91
N LEU A 88 -12.02 -5.34 22.82
CA LEU A 88 -11.38 -4.07 22.48
C LEU A 88 -12.27 -3.17 21.59
N THR A 89 -13.53 -3.50 21.32
CA THR A 89 -14.40 -2.77 20.37
C THR A 89 -14.61 -1.29 20.67
N GLU A 90 -14.58 -0.93 21.96
CA GLU A 90 -14.70 0.46 22.41
C GLU A 90 -13.38 1.25 22.31
N SER A 91 -12.26 0.57 22.04
CA SER A 91 -10.97 1.24 21.82
C SER A 91 -11.02 2.03 20.52
N LYS A 92 -10.64 3.32 20.60
CA LYS A 92 -10.50 4.19 19.42
C LYS A 92 -9.61 3.55 18.36
N LEU A 93 -8.56 2.84 18.78
CA LEU A 93 -7.62 2.19 17.88
C LEU A 93 -8.25 0.99 17.16
N TYR A 94 -9.12 0.24 17.84
CA TYR A 94 -9.90 -0.85 17.23
C TYR A 94 -10.85 -0.31 16.17
N GLN A 95 -11.58 0.77 16.47
CA GLN A 95 -12.50 1.42 15.53
C GLN A 95 -11.75 1.96 14.30
N GLN A 96 -10.59 2.60 14.51
CA GLN A 96 -9.72 3.05 13.42
C GLN A 96 -9.25 1.88 12.55
N ALA A 97 -8.77 0.79 13.16
CA ALA A 97 -8.35 -0.41 12.45
C ALA A 97 -9.49 -1.02 11.61
N GLY A 98 -10.70 -1.09 12.17
CA GLY A 98 -11.89 -1.55 11.47
C GLY A 98 -12.28 -0.67 10.30
N ASN A 99 -12.16 0.66 10.42
CA ASN A 99 -12.44 1.59 9.32
C ASN A 99 -11.42 1.46 8.18
N ILE A 100 -10.12 1.35 8.50
CA ILE A 100 -9.08 1.14 7.48
C ILE A 100 -9.37 -0.14 6.68
N LEU A 101 -9.77 -1.23 7.33
CA LEU A 101 -10.12 -2.47 6.64
C LEU A 101 -11.34 -2.34 5.72
N LYS A 102 -12.33 -1.51 6.10
CA LYS A 102 -13.50 -1.23 5.25
C LYS A 102 -13.12 -0.41 4.02
N ASP A 103 -12.30 0.61 4.20
CA ASP A 103 -11.85 1.50 3.12
C ASP A 103 -11.01 0.74 2.06
N MET A 104 -10.36 -0.36 2.46
CA MET A 104 -9.63 -1.25 1.57
C MET A 104 -10.52 -2.23 0.76
N HIS A 105 -11.82 -2.35 1.04
CA HIS A 105 -12.75 -3.32 0.41
C HIS A 105 -13.72 -2.67 -0.62
N VAL A 106 -13.34 -1.54 -1.22
CA VAL A 106 -14.08 -0.93 -2.36
C VAL A 106 -13.47 -1.34 -3.69
#